data_AF-A0A1N6VM64-F1
#
_entry.id   AF-A0A1N6VM64-F1
#
_cell.length_a   1.000
_cell.length_b   1.000
_cell.length_c   1.000
_cell.angle_alpha   90.00
_cell.angle_beta   90.00
_cell.angle_gamma   90.00
#
_symmetry.space_group_name_H-M   'P 1'
#
loop_
_entity.id
_entity.type
_entity.pdbx_description
1 polymer ?
#
loop_
_entity_poly.entity_id
_entity_poly.type
_entity_poly.pdbx_seq_one_letter_code
_entity_poly.pdbx_strand_id
1 'polypeptide(L)'
;MKTSDNKIPRKDFIRNSALAVAGLTLIPNIMTASPFDEKNLSVKGKMSLKNVRLETRFEYQDGEVASTKTDLFYVEVEKGKITKITPNQPNAKAVDAKGLLMLPAFKDMHIHLDKTFYGDQWQSVKKRAGGVKGMIELEQKMLPEMLKNQHSKLKN
;
A
#
# COMPACT_ATOMS: atom_id res chain seq x y z
N MET A 1 -49.21 -14.78 -14.71
CA MET A 1 -48.15 -14.05 -13.97
C MET A 1 -46.87 -14.18 -14.78
N LYS A 2 -46.41 -13.13 -15.46
CA LYS A 2 -45.17 -13.15 -16.28
C LYS A 2 -44.10 -12.40 -15.51
N THR A 3 -43.06 -13.09 -15.07
CA THR A 3 -41.87 -12.49 -14.45
C THR A 3 -40.94 -12.01 -15.57
N SER A 4 -40.78 -10.69 -15.71
CA SER A 4 -39.81 -10.08 -16.63
C SER A 4 -38.42 -10.11 -16.00
N ASP A 5 -37.51 -10.86 -16.62
CA ASP A 5 -36.10 -10.98 -16.22
C ASP A 5 -35.34 -9.72 -16.69
N ASN A 6 -35.23 -8.71 -15.82
CA ASN A 6 -34.54 -7.45 -16.12
C ASN A 6 -33.02 -7.63 -16.07
N LYS A 7 -32.43 -8.16 -17.14
CA LYS A 7 -30.97 -8.21 -17.31
C LYS A 7 -30.46 -6.93 -17.95
N ILE A 8 -29.93 -6.01 -17.14
CA ILE A 8 -29.18 -4.87 -17.64
C ILE A 8 -27.88 -5.40 -18.29
N PRO A 9 -27.61 -5.13 -19.58
CA PRO A 9 -26.40 -5.61 -20.22
C PRO A 9 -25.18 -4.87 -19.66
N ARG A 10 -24.05 -5.59 -19.52
CA ARG A 10 -22.81 -5.07 -18.92
C ARG A 10 -22.32 -3.76 -19.54
N LYS A 11 -22.51 -3.57 -20.85
CA LYS A 11 -22.11 -2.34 -21.56
C LYS A 11 -22.91 -1.13 -21.11
N ASP A 12 -24.21 -1.29 -20.90
CA ASP A 12 -25.09 -0.22 -20.44
C ASP A 12 -24.85 0.08 -18.96
N PHE A 13 -24.54 -0.93 -18.16
CA PHE A 13 -24.08 -0.74 -16.78
C PHE A 13 -22.81 0.12 -16.75
N ILE A 14 -21.76 -0.24 -17.49
CA ILE A 14 -20.50 0.53 -17.50
C ILE A 14 -20.70 1.96 -18.02
N ARG A 15 -21.50 2.15 -19.08
CA ARG A 15 -21.78 3.48 -19.64
C ARG A 15 -22.54 4.36 -18.64
N ASN A 16 -23.52 3.80 -17.93
CA ASN A 16 -24.29 4.53 -16.94
C ASN A 16 -23.49 4.76 -15.65
N SER A 17 -22.61 3.84 -15.25
CA SER A 17 -21.69 4.02 -14.13
C SER A 17 -20.67 5.13 -14.38
N ALA A 18 -20.20 5.30 -15.63
CA ALA A 18 -19.26 6.36 -15.98
C ALA A 18 -19.85 7.77 -15.77
N LEU A 19 -21.14 7.95 -16.05
CA LEU A 19 -21.86 9.21 -15.81
C LEU A 19 -22.04 9.51 -14.32
N ALA A 20 -22.25 8.48 -13.49
CA ALA A 20 -22.38 8.65 -12.03
C ALA A 20 -21.06 9.12 -11.39
N VAL A 21 -19.91 8.61 -11.86
CA VAL A 21 -18.59 9.04 -11.38
C VAL A 21 -18.30 10.49 -11.74
N ALA A 22 -18.65 10.93 -12.96
CA ALA A 22 -18.51 12.33 -13.37
C ALA A 22 -19.41 13.29 -12.57
N GLY A 23 -20.59 12.83 -12.13
CA GLY A 23 -21.45 13.59 -11.22
C GLY A 23 -20.86 13.76 -9.82
N LEU A 24 -20.16 12.73 -9.31
CA LEU A 24 -19.51 12.78 -8.01
C LEU A 24 -18.32 13.76 -7.94
N THR A 25 -17.64 14.05 -9.07
CA THR A 25 -16.49 14.99 -9.09
C THR A 25 -16.90 16.46 -8.90
N LEU A 26 -18.19 16.78 -8.98
CA LEU A 26 -18.71 18.13 -8.79
C LEU A 26 -19.09 18.42 -7.32
N ILE A 27 -19.01 17.43 -6.43
CA ILE A 27 -19.29 17.63 -5.01
C ILE A 27 -17.98 18.00 -4.30
N PRO A 28 -17.81 19.25 -3.83
CA PRO A 28 -16.64 19.61 -3.05
C PRO A 28 -16.59 18.74 -1.78
N ASN A 29 -15.42 18.16 -1.49
CA ASN A 29 -15.08 17.28 -0.36
C ASN A 29 -15.23 15.75 -0.48
N ILE A 30 -15.55 15.15 -1.64
CA ILE A 30 -15.54 13.66 -1.76
C ILE A 30 -14.17 13.11 -2.23
N MET A 31 -13.26 13.95 -2.75
CA MET A 31 -11.95 13.53 -3.28
C MET A 31 -10.73 13.98 -2.46
N THR A 32 -10.88 14.21 -1.15
CA THR A 32 -9.71 14.42 -0.29
C THR A 32 -9.22 13.09 0.27
N ALA A 33 -8.52 12.31 -0.56
CA ALA A 33 -7.51 11.41 -0.03
C ALA A 33 -6.39 12.29 0.52
N SER A 34 -6.42 12.60 1.82
CA SER A 34 -5.29 13.28 2.45
C SER A 34 -4.05 12.41 2.25
N PRO A 35 -2.96 12.96 1.69
CA PRO A 35 -1.68 12.30 1.73
C PRO A 35 -1.39 11.94 3.20
N PHE A 36 -0.92 10.72 3.45
CA PHE A 36 -0.35 10.42 4.75
C PHE A 36 0.78 11.43 4.97
N ASP A 37 0.63 12.27 6.00
CA ASP A 37 1.74 13.09 6.49
C ASP A 37 2.82 12.12 6.96
N GLU A 38 3.81 11.86 6.09
CA GLU A 38 5.07 11.22 6.47
C GLU A 38 5.86 12.19 7.36
N LYS A 39 5.38 12.41 8.58
CA LYS A 39 6.30 12.70 9.65
C LYS A 39 7.12 11.44 9.82
N ASN A 40 8.40 11.52 9.49
CA ASN A 40 9.42 10.56 9.86
C ASN A 40 9.28 10.28 11.37
N LEU A 41 8.49 9.27 11.71
CA LEU A 41 8.38 8.77 13.08
C LEU A 41 9.72 8.11 13.35
N SER A 42 10.59 8.84 14.04
CA SER A 42 11.84 8.31 14.57
C SER A 42 11.53 7.03 15.37
N VAL A 43 11.83 5.87 14.77
CA VAL A 43 11.50 4.51 15.26
C VAL A 43 12.27 4.14 16.55
N LYS A 44 12.96 5.10 17.17
CA LYS A 44 13.61 4.92 18.48
C LYS A 44 12.69 5.19 19.67
N GLY A 45 11.52 5.78 19.47
CA GLY A 45 10.56 6.09 20.54
C GLY A 45 9.49 5.01 20.80
N LYS A 46 8.84 5.08 21.96
CA LYS A 46 7.60 4.34 22.24
C LYS A 46 6.45 5.02 21.49
N MET A 47 5.65 4.25 20.76
CA MET A 47 4.47 4.69 20.03
C MET A 47 3.25 3.90 20.48
N SER A 48 2.10 4.56 20.54
CA SER A 48 0.80 3.93 20.75
C SER A 48 -0.16 4.24 19.61
N LEU A 49 -0.95 3.24 19.23
CA LEU A 49 -1.96 3.30 18.19
C LEU A 49 -3.32 2.91 18.78
N LYS A 50 -4.38 3.64 18.44
CA LYS A 50 -5.77 3.33 18.79
C LYS A 50 -6.62 3.13 17.54
N ASN A 51 -7.79 2.51 17.70
CA ASN A 51 -8.70 2.19 16.60
C ASN A 51 -8.00 1.37 15.50
N VAL A 52 -7.08 0.48 15.87
CA VAL A 52 -6.41 -0.42 14.93
C VAL A 52 -7.31 -1.61 14.68
N ARG A 53 -7.65 -1.91 13.42
CA ARG A 53 -8.42 -3.11 13.10
C ARG A 53 -7.50 -4.30 12.92
N LEU A 54 -7.78 -5.38 13.65
CA LEU A 54 -7.07 -6.67 13.54
C LEU A 54 -8.06 -7.80 13.29
N GLU A 55 -7.63 -8.80 12.53
CA GLU A 55 -8.35 -10.06 12.39
C GLU A 55 -8.25 -10.88 13.68
N THR A 56 -9.38 -11.44 14.12
CA THR A 56 -9.44 -12.26 15.34
C THR A 56 -9.77 -13.71 15.06
N ARG A 57 -10.53 -14.00 13.99
CA ARG A 57 -10.89 -15.37 13.57
C ARG A 57 -11.50 -15.41 12.17
N PHE A 58 -11.60 -16.61 11.61
CA PHE A 58 -12.42 -16.90 10.43
C PHE A 58 -13.88 -17.20 10.79
N GLU A 59 -14.79 -16.96 9.85
CA GLU A 59 -16.13 -17.53 9.81
C GLU A 59 -16.19 -18.61 8.75
N TYR A 60 -16.82 -19.74 9.08
CA TYR A 60 -16.96 -20.87 8.17
C TYR A 60 -18.43 -21.07 7.79
N GLN A 61 -18.69 -21.38 6.53
CA GLN A 61 -19.98 -21.87 6.02
C GLN A 61 -19.71 -23.14 5.23
N ASP A 62 -20.45 -24.21 5.51
CA ASP A 62 -20.31 -25.52 4.85
C ASP A 62 -18.87 -26.10 4.85
N GLY A 63 -18.07 -25.73 5.85
CA GLY A 63 -16.67 -26.16 5.98
C GLY A 63 -15.65 -25.28 5.26
N GLU A 64 -16.09 -24.26 4.52
CA GLU A 64 -15.22 -23.31 3.82
C GLU A 64 -15.17 -21.95 4.54
N VAL A 65 -14.03 -21.25 4.44
CA VAL A 65 -13.89 -19.90 5.00
C VAL A 65 -14.73 -18.92 4.18
N ALA A 66 -15.76 -18.36 4.80
CA ALA A 66 -16.68 -17.41 4.18
C ALA A 66 -16.29 -15.95 4.44
N SER A 67 -15.70 -15.65 5.61
CA SER A 67 -15.32 -14.29 5.99
C SER A 67 -14.28 -14.27 7.12
N THR A 68 -13.76 -13.09 7.45
CA THR A 68 -12.94 -12.85 8.63
C THR A 68 -13.67 -11.94 9.62
N LYS A 69 -13.61 -12.29 10.90
CA LYS A 69 -14.00 -11.38 11.98
C LYS A 69 -12.84 -10.48 12.34
N THR A 70 -13.18 -9.23 12.60
CA THR A 70 -12.22 -8.20 12.99
C THR A 70 -12.75 -7.44 14.18
N ASP A 71 -11.84 -6.97 15.03
CA ASP A 71 -12.14 -6.07 16.14
C ASP A 71 -11.16 -4.89 16.17
N LEU A 72 -11.49 -3.87 16.95
CA LEU A 72 -10.63 -2.71 17.17
C LEU A 72 -9.75 -2.94 18.41
N PHE A 73 -8.50 -2.54 18.31
CA PHE A 73 -7.48 -2.72 19.33
C PHE A 73 -6.66 -1.45 19.58
N TYR A 74 -6.01 -1.44 20.74
CA TYR A 74 -4.95 -0.53 21.10
C TYR A 74 -3.61 -1.28 21.05
N VAL A 75 -2.63 -0.72 20.35
CA VAL A 75 -1.34 -1.36 20.07
C VAL A 75 -0.20 -0.47 20.54
N GLU A 76 0.76 -1.04 21.28
CA GLU A 76 1.99 -0.38 21.68
C GLU A 76 3.18 -0.94 20.89
N VAL A 77 4.01 -0.03 20.37
CA VAL A 77 5.24 -0.35 19.64
C VAL A 77 6.40 0.34 20.33
N GLU A 78 7.46 -0.39 20.61
CA GLU A 78 8.69 0.15 21.17
C GLU A 78 9.90 -0.46 20.46
N LYS A 79 10.86 0.38 20.05
CA LYS A 79 12.10 -0.06 19.38
C LYS A 79 11.82 -1.01 18.19
N GLY A 80 10.80 -0.67 17.39
CA GLY A 80 10.40 -1.44 16.21
C GLY A 80 9.69 -2.77 16.50
N LYS A 81 9.35 -3.08 17.75
CA LYS A 81 8.61 -4.30 18.14
C LYS A 81 7.25 -3.95 18.72
N ILE A 82 6.24 -4.75 18.39
CA ILE A 82 4.94 -4.70 19.07
C ILE A 82 5.14 -5.25 20.48
N THR A 83 4.93 -4.42 21.51
CA THR A 83 5.10 -4.81 22.91
C THR A 83 3.79 -5.19 23.57
N LYS A 84 2.65 -4.65 23.11
CA LYS A 84 1.34 -4.90 23.69
C LYS A 84 0.22 -4.78 22.67
N ILE A 85 -0.78 -5.65 22.77
CA ILE A 85 -2.06 -5.56 22.08
C ILE A 85 -3.15 -5.71 23.15
N THR A 86 -4.03 -4.73 23.27
CA THR A 86 -5.14 -4.72 24.24
C THR A 86 -6.46 -4.31 23.58
N PRO A 87 -7.62 -4.53 24.23
CA PRO A 87 -8.88 -3.94 23.77
C PRO A 87 -8.75 -2.45 23.47
N ASN A 88 -9.51 -1.97 22.48
CA ASN A 88 -9.43 -0.58 22.02
C ASN A 88 -9.63 0.42 23.17
N GLN A 89 -8.90 1.53 23.10
CA GLN A 89 -9.03 2.65 24.02
C GLN A 89 -9.29 3.93 23.20
N PRO A 90 -10.54 4.21 22.80
CA PRO A 90 -10.87 5.30 21.88
C PRO A 90 -10.42 6.68 22.39
N ASN A 91 -10.44 6.86 23.71
CA ASN A 91 -10.11 8.12 24.38
C ASN A 91 -8.62 8.25 24.75
N ALA A 92 -7.78 7.26 24.43
CA ALA A 92 -6.36 7.32 24.73
C ALA A 92 -5.66 8.42 23.91
N LYS A 93 -4.62 9.02 24.50
CA LYS A 93 -3.69 9.93 23.81
C LYS A 93 -2.70 9.09 22.99
N ALA A 94 -3.14 8.66 21.82
CA ALA A 94 -2.43 7.78 20.89
C ALA A 94 -2.71 8.16 19.43
N VAL A 95 -1.88 7.68 18.51
CA VAL A 95 -2.09 7.88 17.07
C VAL A 95 -3.33 7.10 16.63
N ASP A 96 -4.27 7.77 15.96
CA ASP A 96 -5.51 7.16 15.52
C ASP A 96 -5.34 6.45 14.17
N ALA A 97 -5.50 5.13 14.14
CA ALA A 97 -5.46 4.32 12.93
C ALA A 97 -6.77 4.34 12.14
N LYS A 98 -7.80 5.07 12.61
CA LYS A 98 -9.07 5.32 11.91
C LYS A 98 -9.85 4.06 11.51
N GLY A 99 -9.64 2.95 12.22
CA GLY A 99 -10.29 1.68 11.92
C GLY A 99 -9.70 0.93 10.72
N LEU A 100 -8.53 1.35 10.22
CA LEU A 100 -7.81 0.68 9.14
C LEU A 100 -7.23 -0.66 9.60
N LEU A 101 -7.19 -1.62 8.67
CA LEU A 101 -6.64 -2.95 8.89
C LEU A 101 -5.13 -2.89 8.99
N MET A 102 -4.58 -3.35 10.12
CA MET A 102 -3.15 -3.53 10.28
C MET A 102 -2.75 -4.94 9.80
N LEU A 103 -1.83 -4.97 8.84
CA LEU A 103 -1.24 -6.20 8.33
C LEU A 103 0.26 -6.23 8.66
N PRO A 104 0.87 -7.42 8.75
CA PRO A 104 2.31 -7.54 8.67
C PRO A 104 2.83 -6.85 7.40
N ALA A 105 4.03 -6.27 7.47
CA ALA A 105 4.68 -5.72 6.30
C ALA A 105 4.83 -6.83 5.24
N PHE A 106 4.52 -6.50 3.98
CA PHE A 106 4.65 -7.46 2.90
C PHE A 106 6.12 -7.79 2.64
N LYS A 107 6.38 -9.07 2.43
CA LYS A 107 7.68 -9.57 1.98
C LYS A 107 7.49 -10.12 0.57
N ASP A 108 8.10 -9.45 -0.40
CA ASP A 108 8.17 -9.97 -1.76
C ASP A 108 9.22 -11.09 -1.83
N MET A 109 8.78 -12.28 -2.24
CA MET A 109 9.63 -13.47 -2.33
C MET A 109 10.29 -13.61 -3.69
N HIS A 110 9.84 -12.87 -4.71
CA HIS A 110 10.35 -13.00 -6.06
C HIS A 110 10.45 -11.64 -6.75
N ILE A 111 11.61 -10.99 -6.55
CA ILE A 111 11.97 -9.75 -7.22
C ILE A 111 13.14 -9.96 -8.16
N HIS A 112 13.05 -9.37 -9.35
CA HIS A 112 14.19 -9.17 -10.23
C HIS A 112 14.69 -7.74 -10.06
N LEU A 113 15.67 -7.57 -9.17
CA LEU A 113 16.34 -6.29 -9.04
C LEU A 113 17.26 -6.05 -10.24
N ASP A 114 17.22 -4.83 -10.75
CA ASP A 114 18.15 -4.36 -11.75
C ASP A 114 19.54 -4.22 -11.12
N LYS A 115 20.44 -5.13 -11.51
CA LYS A 115 21.80 -5.20 -10.97
C LYS A 115 22.63 -3.96 -11.30
N THR A 116 22.21 -3.16 -12.27
CA THR A 116 22.87 -1.91 -12.66
C THR A 116 22.90 -0.90 -11.52
N PHE A 117 21.94 -0.95 -10.59
CA PHE A 117 21.81 0.03 -9.49
C PHE A 117 22.17 -0.53 -8.12
N TYR A 118 22.84 -1.69 -8.08
CA TYR A 118 23.21 -2.31 -6.81
C TYR A 118 24.19 -1.41 -6.03
N GLY A 119 23.84 -1.06 -4.79
CA GLY A 119 24.63 -0.17 -3.92
C GLY A 119 24.29 1.32 -4.02
N ASP A 120 23.34 1.72 -4.88
CA ASP A 120 22.82 3.09 -4.93
C ASP A 120 21.50 3.24 -4.15
N GLN A 121 21.06 4.49 -4.00
CA GLN A 121 19.69 4.79 -3.55
C GLN A 121 18.68 4.09 -4.47
N TRP A 122 17.63 3.55 -3.85
CA TRP A 122 16.55 2.90 -4.60
C TRP A 122 15.97 3.87 -5.63
N GLN A 123 15.75 3.37 -6.85
CA GLN A 123 15.05 4.10 -7.91
C GLN A 123 14.08 3.18 -8.65
N SER A 124 12.94 3.73 -9.05
CA SER A 124 11.98 3.01 -9.91
C SER A 124 12.54 2.80 -11.31
N VAL A 125 12.13 1.72 -11.96
CA VAL A 125 12.46 1.47 -13.38
C VAL A 125 12.02 2.65 -14.24
N LYS A 126 12.96 3.26 -14.97
CA LYS A 126 12.64 4.31 -15.94
C LYS A 126 11.79 3.70 -17.06
N LYS A 127 10.75 4.42 -17.51
CA LYS A 127 9.95 3.99 -18.67
C LYS A 127 10.87 3.77 -19.86
N ARG A 128 10.87 2.56 -20.43
CA ARG A 128 11.68 2.22 -21.59
C ARG A 128 11.22 3.05 -22.79
N ALA A 129 12.07 3.96 -23.27
CA ALA A 129 11.90 4.59 -24.56
C ALA A 129 12.69 3.79 -25.60
N GLY A 130 12.14 3.53 -26.79
CA GLY A 130 12.91 2.98 -27.92
C GLY A 130 13.34 1.50 -27.82
N GLY A 131 12.73 0.70 -26.94
CA GLY A 131 12.99 -0.74 -26.85
C GLY A 131 14.45 -1.08 -26.49
N VAL A 132 15.03 -2.09 -27.14
CA VAL A 132 16.43 -2.52 -26.90
C VAL A 132 17.43 -1.41 -27.22
N LYS A 133 17.21 -0.62 -28.29
CA LYS A 133 18.12 0.47 -28.68
C LYS A 133 18.19 1.57 -27.64
N GLY A 134 17.05 1.97 -27.08
CA GLY A 134 17.05 2.99 -26.02
C GLY A 134 17.64 2.51 -24.70
N MET A 135 17.60 1.19 -24.42
CA MET A 135 18.35 0.61 -23.29
C MET A 135 19.86 0.70 -23.52
N ILE A 136 20.34 0.40 -24.73
CA ILE A 136 21.77 0.52 -25.08
C ILE A 136 22.23 1.98 -24.93
N GLU A 137 21.46 2.95 -25.43
CA GLU A 137 21.79 4.38 -25.28
C GLU A 137 21.81 4.84 -23.81
N LEU A 138 20.89 4.31 -22.99
CA LEU A 138 20.87 4.58 -21.56
C LEU A 138 22.11 4.01 -20.86
N GLU A 139 22.45 2.76 -21.15
CA GLU A 139 23.63 2.06 -20.60
C GLU A 139 24.93 2.76 -21.01
N GLN A 140 25.06 3.18 -22.27
CA GLN A 140 26.22 3.95 -22.77
C GLN A 140 26.46 5.24 -21.98
N LYS A 141 25.39 5.91 -21.53
CA LYS A 141 25.49 7.12 -20.71
C LYS A 141 25.80 6.79 -19.24
N MET A 142 25.24 5.69 -18.72
CA MET A 142 25.29 5.38 -17.30
C MET A 142 26.59 4.68 -16.88
N LEU A 143 27.06 3.70 -17.67
CA LEU A 143 28.23 2.89 -17.33
C LEU A 143 29.51 3.70 -17.03
N PRO A 144 29.84 4.79 -17.77
CA PRO A 144 31.00 5.61 -17.46
C PRO A 144 30.92 6.30 -16.08
N GLU A 145 29.73 6.76 -15.69
CA GLU A 145 29.52 7.38 -14.37
C GLU A 145 29.58 6.34 -13.25
N MET A 146 29.11 5.12 -13.51
CA MET A 146 29.27 4.01 -12.57
C MET A 146 30.73 3.71 -12.31
N LEU A 147 31.57 3.65 -13.36
CA LEU A 147 33.00 3.37 -13.27
C LEU A 147 33.70 4.35 -12.32
N LYS A 148 33.40 5.65 -12.43
CA LYS A 148 33.98 6.69 -11.56
C LYS A 148 33.69 6.45 -10.07
N ASN A 149 32.53 5.86 -9.77
CA ASN A 149 32.03 5.70 -8.40
C ASN A 149 32.15 4.25 -7.88
N GLN A 150 32.86 3.35 -8.56
CA GLN A 150 32.92 1.93 -8.17
C GLN A 150 33.57 1.71 -6.79
N HIS A 151 34.63 2.45 -6.46
CA HIS A 151 35.37 2.23 -5.21
C HIS A 151 34.76 2.93 -3.98
N SER A 152 33.95 3.98 -4.18
CA SER A 152 33.30 4.69 -3.07
C SER A 152 32.09 3.94 -2.51
N LYS A 153 31.45 3.10 -3.32
CA LYS A 153 30.20 2.40 -2.95
C LYS A 153 30.38 1.16 -2.07
N LEU A 154 31.62 0.67 -1.91
CA LEU A 154 31.93 -0.53 -1.12
C LEU A 154 32.16 -0.25 0.39
N LYS A 155 32.03 1.00 0.84
CA LYS A 155 32.43 1.44 2.19
C LYS A 155 31.28 1.70 3.18
N ASN A 156 30.04 1.34 2.83
CA ASN A 156 28.86 1.52 3.69
C ASN A 156 28.28 0.20 4.17
#